data_AF-F4XRX8-F1
#
_entry.id   AF-F4XRX8-F1
#
_cell.length_a   1.000
_cell.length_b   1.000
_cell.length_c   1.000
_cell.angle_alpha   90.00
_cell.angle_beta   90.00
_cell.angle_gamma   90.00
#
_symmetry.space_group_name_H-M   'P 1'
#
loop_
_entity.id
_entity.type
_entity.pdbx_description
1 polymer ?
#
loop_
_entity_poly.entity_id
_entity_poly.type
_entity_poly.pdbx_seq_one_letter_code
_entity_poly.pdbx_strand_id
1 'polypeptide(L)'
;MIPIVPPTVEVLKDIVLGLIENIYSRYEVKEWIIGMQKEHSIIFPGCMSFGIKNRFAEFVMFALFCINEVGVGKFDSPGEQFIRDVDLEEYLACLNEEDCTERSGNIVRLRPHQIQPVKKVYNTLVGIDCGNGQLLKDIGVFLNRGYFLDLNDYREEALVEYCGSHFVLSYSHNRNNNDLYIEAFEGEKETVAKLLVELNILPNMIKWVNDLIDNEVCRLCRVDDNNNTFVMKTFSSYIEAEIERYSYQKKGHKQTYYLERYYT
;
A
#
# COMPACT_ATOMS: atom_id res chain seq x y z
N MET A 1 -29.50 -5.95 16.94
CA MET A 1 -29.98 -4.91 16.00
C MET A 1 -29.39 -3.56 16.40
N ILE A 2 -28.55 -3.02 15.53
CA ILE A 2 -27.82 -1.75 15.73
C ILE A 2 -28.78 -0.58 15.43
N PRO A 3 -28.86 0.46 16.27
CA PRO A 3 -29.73 1.61 16.02
C PRO A 3 -29.26 2.42 14.80
N ILE A 4 -30.20 2.88 13.98
CA ILE A 4 -29.91 3.75 12.82
C ILE A 4 -29.67 5.17 13.36
N VAL A 5 -28.40 5.57 13.47
CA VAL A 5 -27.96 6.87 13.98
C VAL A 5 -26.75 7.35 13.18
N PRO A 6 -26.53 8.68 13.05
CA PRO A 6 -25.37 9.24 12.36
C PRO A 6 -24.04 8.55 12.72
N PRO A 7 -23.14 8.30 11.74
CA PRO A 7 -21.93 7.52 11.94
C PRO A 7 -20.85 8.39 12.59
N THR A 8 -20.98 8.61 13.90
CA THR A 8 -19.95 9.27 14.73
C THR A 8 -18.79 8.31 14.99
N VAL A 9 -17.64 8.83 15.42
CA VAL A 9 -16.47 8.00 15.75
C VAL A 9 -16.83 6.99 16.85
N GLU A 10 -17.61 7.40 17.84
CA GLU A 10 -18.07 6.57 18.94
C GLU A 10 -18.95 5.43 18.43
N VAL A 11 -19.91 5.72 17.56
CA VAL A 11 -20.76 4.69 16.93
C VAL A 11 -19.92 3.71 16.10
N LEU A 12 -18.91 4.19 15.36
CA LEU A 12 -18.02 3.31 14.60
C LEU A 12 -17.19 2.42 15.52
N LYS A 13 -16.63 2.96 16.60
CA LYS A 13 -15.88 2.18 17.59
C LYS A 13 -16.76 1.09 18.21
N ASP A 14 -17.98 1.42 18.60
CA ASP A 14 -18.93 0.47 19.20
C ASP A 14 -19.28 -0.66 18.22
N ILE A 15 -19.50 -0.34 16.95
CA ILE A 15 -19.81 -1.33 15.92
C ILE A 15 -18.61 -2.23 15.63
N VAL A 16 -17.41 -1.66 15.47
CA VAL A 16 -16.18 -2.40 15.20
C VAL A 16 -15.82 -3.31 16.37
N LEU A 17 -15.88 -2.79 17.60
CA LEU A 17 -15.66 -3.57 18.81
C LEU A 17 -16.71 -4.69 18.94
N GLY A 18 -17.99 -4.38 18.67
CA GLY A 18 -19.05 -5.39 18.67
C GLY A 18 -18.87 -6.47 17.61
N LEU A 19 -18.26 -6.17 16.45
CA LEU A 19 -17.87 -7.18 15.47
C LEU A 19 -16.73 -8.07 15.99
N ILE A 20 -15.68 -7.48 16.58
CA ILE A 20 -14.52 -8.20 17.16
C ILE A 20 -14.98 -9.13 18.29
N GLU A 21 -15.88 -8.64 19.15
CA GLU A 21 -16.42 -9.39 20.29
C GLU A 21 -17.56 -10.34 19.93
N ASN A 22 -17.91 -10.45 18.64
CA ASN A 22 -19.04 -11.26 18.13
C ASN A 22 -20.41 -10.89 18.74
N ILE A 23 -20.58 -9.64 19.20
CA ILE A 23 -21.86 -9.06 19.64
C ILE A 23 -22.75 -8.75 18.43
N TYR A 24 -22.15 -8.24 17.36
CA TYR A 24 -22.84 -7.97 16.09
C TYR A 24 -22.35 -8.93 15.02
N SER A 25 -23.27 -9.40 14.19
CA SER A 25 -22.90 -10.09 12.96
C SER A 25 -22.55 -9.09 11.85
N ARG A 26 -21.68 -9.51 10.92
CA ARG A 26 -21.37 -8.73 9.70
C ARG A 26 -22.64 -8.41 8.89
N TYR A 27 -23.64 -9.29 8.91
CA TYR A 27 -24.94 -9.08 8.29
C TYR A 27 -25.75 -7.96 8.98
N GLU A 28 -25.77 -7.94 10.31
CA GLU A 28 -26.42 -6.84 11.04
C GLU A 28 -25.78 -5.48 10.76
N VAL A 29 -24.45 -5.44 10.62
CA VAL A 29 -23.73 -4.21 10.24
C VAL A 29 -24.08 -3.81 8.81
N LYS A 30 -24.16 -4.75 7.86
CA LYS A 30 -24.62 -4.48 6.48
C LYS A 30 -26.03 -3.88 6.47
N GLU A 31 -26.98 -4.47 7.19
CA GLU A 31 -28.35 -3.95 7.28
C GLU A 31 -28.40 -2.57 7.95
N TRP A 32 -27.58 -2.34 8.98
CA TRP A 32 -27.42 -1.02 9.60
C TRP A 32 -26.94 0.02 8.57
N ILE A 33 -25.94 -0.30 7.75
CA ILE A 33 -25.46 0.65 6.73
C ILE A 33 -26.53 0.92 5.66
N ILE A 34 -27.27 -0.10 5.22
CA ILE A 34 -28.38 0.07 4.27
C ILE A 34 -29.47 0.99 4.87
N GLY A 35 -29.79 0.81 6.15
CA GLY A 35 -30.70 1.70 6.88
C GLY A 35 -30.18 3.14 6.94
N MET A 36 -28.90 3.32 7.27
CA MET A 36 -28.22 4.61 7.30
C MET A 36 -28.25 5.34 5.96
N GLN A 37 -28.00 4.63 4.86
CA GLN A 37 -28.07 5.18 3.50
C GLN A 37 -29.47 5.68 3.16
N LYS A 38 -30.51 4.91 3.51
CA LYS A 38 -31.92 5.26 3.27
C LYS A 38 -32.37 6.45 4.11
N GLU A 39 -32.04 6.46 5.40
CA GLU A 39 -32.53 7.47 6.35
C GLU A 39 -31.80 8.80 6.20
N HIS A 40 -30.48 8.77 5.96
CA HIS A 40 -29.65 9.99 5.88
C HIS A 40 -29.29 10.40 4.45
N SER A 41 -29.86 9.75 3.43
CA SER A 41 -29.58 10.03 2.01
C SER A 41 -28.09 10.00 1.66
N ILE A 42 -27.33 9.11 2.31
CA ILE A 42 -25.90 8.92 2.05
C ILE A 42 -25.76 8.03 0.80
N ILE A 43 -25.20 8.56 -0.29
CA ILE A 43 -25.01 7.83 -1.55
C ILE A 43 -23.60 7.25 -1.62
N PHE A 44 -23.51 5.95 -1.86
CA PHE A 44 -22.30 5.20 -2.19
C PHE A 44 -22.40 4.62 -3.62
N PRO A 45 -21.31 4.47 -4.40
CA PRO A 45 -19.96 5.01 -4.25
C PRO A 45 -19.85 6.31 -5.08
N GLY A 46 -20.28 7.45 -4.53
CA GLY A 46 -20.17 8.73 -5.22
C GLY A 46 -18.84 9.39 -4.91
N CYS A 47 -18.06 9.72 -5.95
CA CYS A 47 -16.86 10.58 -5.94
C CYS A 47 -16.64 11.35 -4.62
N MET A 48 -15.60 10.98 -3.87
CA MET A 48 -15.20 11.64 -2.63
C MET A 48 -14.61 13.02 -2.93
N SER A 49 -15.49 14.00 -3.06
CA SER A 49 -15.15 15.43 -3.01
C SER A 49 -15.72 16.09 -1.75
N PHE A 50 -15.77 15.34 -0.64
CA PHE A 50 -16.17 15.87 0.65
C PHE A 50 -14.95 16.26 1.49
N GLY A 51 -14.91 17.54 1.85
CA GLY A 51 -13.83 18.16 2.61
C GLY A 51 -13.51 17.42 3.92
N ILE A 52 -12.21 17.23 4.11
CA ILE A 52 -11.51 16.57 5.22
C ILE A 52 -11.73 17.35 6.53
N LYS A 53 -12.92 17.24 7.13
CA LYS A 53 -13.17 17.72 8.51
C LYS A 53 -13.90 16.74 9.43
N ASN A 54 -14.58 15.69 8.92
CA ASN A 54 -15.52 14.90 9.73
C ASN A 54 -15.27 13.38 9.79
N ARG A 55 -14.08 12.88 9.45
CA ARG A 55 -13.78 11.42 9.43
C ARG A 55 -14.83 10.55 8.69
N PHE A 56 -15.57 11.17 7.77
CA PHE A 56 -16.65 10.55 7.01
C PHE A 56 -16.09 9.61 5.93
N ALA A 57 -14.86 9.86 5.48
CA ALA A 57 -14.15 8.97 4.56
C ALA A 57 -13.89 7.60 5.21
N GLU A 58 -13.52 7.58 6.49
CA GLU A 58 -13.28 6.37 7.26
C GLU A 58 -14.56 5.55 7.41
N PHE A 59 -15.70 6.20 7.68
CA PHE A 59 -17.02 5.55 7.64
C PHE A 59 -17.31 4.99 6.25
N VAL A 60 -17.06 5.77 5.19
CA VAL A 60 -17.34 5.35 3.82
C VAL A 60 -16.52 4.11 3.46
N MET A 61 -15.24 4.09 3.82
CA MET A 61 -14.35 2.95 3.61
C MET A 61 -14.83 1.72 4.39
N PHE A 62 -15.10 1.86 5.70
CA PHE A 62 -15.65 0.78 6.52
C PHE A 62 -16.96 0.22 5.97
N ALA A 63 -17.87 1.11 5.57
CA ALA A 63 -19.16 0.76 4.99
C ALA A 63 -19.00 -0.06 3.69
N LEU A 64 -18.07 0.34 2.83
CA LEU A 64 -17.74 -0.40 1.61
C LEU A 64 -17.23 -1.80 1.92
N PHE A 65 -16.38 -1.99 2.94
CA PHE A 65 -15.89 -3.32 3.32
C PHE A 65 -16.98 -4.24 3.91
N CYS A 66 -17.97 -3.67 4.59
CA CYS A 66 -19.03 -4.46 5.22
C CYS A 66 -20.21 -4.75 4.29
N ILE A 67 -20.47 -3.92 3.27
CA ILE A 67 -21.63 -4.08 2.38
C ILE A 67 -21.32 -4.96 1.16
N ASN A 68 -20.10 -4.88 0.64
CA ASN A 68 -19.84 -5.34 -0.72
C ASN A 68 -19.73 -6.87 -0.77
N GLU A 69 -20.86 -7.51 -1.02
CA GLU A 69 -20.91 -8.68 -1.89
C GLU A 69 -20.44 -8.21 -3.27
N VAL A 70 -19.14 -8.11 -3.49
CA VAL A 70 -18.63 -7.73 -4.81
C VAL A 70 -19.02 -8.86 -5.77
N GLY A 71 -20.12 -8.65 -6.48
CA GLY A 71 -20.34 -9.29 -7.76
C GLY A 71 -19.13 -9.00 -8.62
N VAL A 72 -18.52 -10.05 -9.17
CA VAL A 72 -17.38 -10.02 -10.11
C VAL A 72 -15.97 -10.01 -9.47
N GLY A 73 -15.73 -10.86 -8.48
CA GLY A 73 -14.37 -11.28 -8.11
C GLY A 73 -14.40 -12.60 -7.35
N LYS A 74 -13.73 -13.63 -7.86
CA LYS A 74 -13.76 -15.00 -7.34
C LYS A 74 -13.10 -15.07 -5.95
N PHE A 75 -13.88 -14.93 -4.90
CA PHE A 75 -13.54 -15.52 -3.62
C PHE A 75 -14.17 -16.90 -3.57
N ASP A 76 -13.41 -17.92 -3.18
CA ASP A 76 -13.87 -19.31 -3.18
C ASP A 76 -14.89 -19.57 -2.05
N SER A 77 -15.02 -18.61 -1.12
CA SER A 77 -16.05 -18.65 -0.08
C SER A 77 -16.67 -17.28 0.24
N PRO A 78 -17.95 -17.23 0.67
CA PRO A 78 -18.66 -16.01 1.05
C PRO A 78 -18.01 -15.17 2.17
N GLY A 79 -17.04 -15.73 2.91
CA GLY A 79 -16.37 -15.07 4.03
C GLY A 79 -15.17 -14.21 3.65
N GLU A 80 -14.53 -14.47 2.51
CA GLU A 80 -13.30 -13.77 2.09
C GLU A 80 -13.58 -12.35 1.57
N GLN A 81 -14.86 -12.02 1.31
CA GLN A 81 -15.33 -10.71 0.87
C GLN A 81 -15.39 -9.67 2.00
N PHE A 82 -15.43 -10.11 3.25
CA PHE A 82 -15.48 -9.21 4.41
C PHE A 82 -14.09 -8.80 4.87
N ILE A 83 -14.01 -7.66 5.55
CA ILE A 83 -12.84 -7.27 6.35
C ILE A 83 -12.47 -8.40 7.35
N ARG A 84 -11.17 -8.73 7.45
CA ARG A 84 -10.68 -9.76 8.39
C ARG A 84 -10.71 -9.21 9.81
N ASP A 85 -10.69 -10.08 10.80
CA ASP A 85 -10.68 -9.65 12.21
C ASP A 85 -9.44 -8.78 12.51
N VAL A 86 -8.28 -9.14 11.95
CA VAL A 86 -7.04 -8.34 12.05
C VAL A 86 -7.14 -6.95 11.44
N ASP A 87 -7.96 -6.77 10.40
CA ASP A 87 -8.19 -5.45 9.80
C ASP A 87 -9.18 -4.63 10.65
N LEU A 88 -10.14 -5.28 11.33
CA LEU A 88 -11.04 -4.63 12.28
C LEU A 88 -10.26 -4.09 13.48
N GLU A 89 -9.32 -4.88 14.00
CA GLU A 89 -8.41 -4.46 15.07
C GLU A 89 -7.59 -3.23 14.65
N GLU A 90 -7.05 -3.25 13.44
CA GLU A 90 -6.28 -2.12 12.91
C GLU A 90 -7.13 -0.88 12.68
N TYR A 91 -8.36 -1.06 12.18
CA TYR A 91 -9.30 0.04 12.00
C TYR A 91 -9.70 0.65 13.36
N LEU A 92 -9.92 -0.17 14.39
CA LEU A 92 -10.19 0.29 15.75
C LEU A 92 -9.01 1.09 16.32
N ALA A 93 -7.77 0.60 16.15
CA ALA A 93 -6.57 1.32 16.55
C ALA A 93 -6.44 2.67 15.83
N CYS A 94 -6.79 2.74 14.55
CA CYS A 94 -6.85 4.00 13.81
C CYS A 94 -7.90 4.98 14.38
N LEU A 95 -9.10 4.49 14.71
CA LEU A 95 -10.15 5.31 15.33
C LEU A 95 -9.74 5.82 16.72
N ASN A 96 -8.93 5.05 17.45
CA ASN A 96 -8.36 5.42 18.75
C ASN A 96 -7.16 6.36 18.65
N GLU A 97 -6.66 6.66 17.44
CA GLU A 97 -5.41 7.40 17.24
C GLU A 97 -4.22 6.72 17.95
N GLU A 98 -4.22 5.40 18.00
CA GLU A 98 -3.11 4.63 18.54
C GLU A 98 -1.97 4.60 17.52
N ASP A 99 -0.75 4.94 17.95
CA ASP A 99 0.43 4.88 17.09
C ASP A 99 0.74 3.45 16.63
N CYS A 100 1.09 3.29 15.34
CA CYS A 100 1.59 2.01 14.84
C CYS A 100 3.02 1.77 15.34
N THR A 101 3.27 0.59 15.90
CA THR A 101 4.60 0.20 16.41
C THR A 101 5.31 -0.82 15.53
N GLU A 102 4.68 -1.25 14.42
CA GLU A 102 5.20 -2.29 13.56
C GLU A 102 6.41 -1.82 12.75
N ARG A 103 7.44 -2.68 12.70
CA ARG A 103 8.70 -2.42 11.98
C ARG A 103 9.19 -3.67 11.27
N SER A 104 9.67 -3.49 10.05
CA SER A 104 10.37 -4.52 9.27
C SER A 104 11.74 -3.97 8.87
N GLY A 105 12.78 -4.36 9.60
CA GLY A 105 14.11 -3.75 9.46
C GLY A 105 14.07 -2.23 9.72
N ASN A 106 14.43 -1.44 8.70
CA ASN A 106 14.38 0.02 8.76
C ASN A 106 13.05 0.62 8.30
N ILE A 107 12.10 -0.21 7.90
CA ILE A 107 10.78 0.21 7.43
C ILE A 107 9.85 0.31 8.64
N VAL A 108 9.23 1.47 8.82
CA VAL A 108 8.25 1.71 9.89
C VAL A 108 6.87 1.75 9.28
N ARG A 109 5.94 0.94 9.76
CA ARG A 109 4.55 1.04 9.32
C ARG A 109 3.87 2.21 10.02
N LEU A 110 3.05 2.94 9.28
CA LEU A 110 2.31 4.10 9.77
C LEU A 110 0.81 3.87 9.65
N ARG A 111 0.05 4.53 10.52
CA ARG A 111 -1.39 4.70 10.40
C ARG A 111 -1.74 6.04 9.76
N PRO A 112 -2.92 6.18 9.13
CA PRO A 112 -3.32 7.42 8.46
C PRO A 112 -3.20 8.69 9.32
N HIS A 113 -3.53 8.61 10.62
CA HIS A 113 -3.47 9.77 11.52
C HIS A 113 -2.04 10.20 11.90
N GLN A 114 -1.05 9.31 11.73
CA GLN A 114 0.36 9.62 12.01
C GLN A 114 1.01 10.42 10.87
N ILE A 115 0.35 10.48 9.71
CA ILE A 115 0.83 11.21 8.55
C ILE A 115 0.26 12.62 8.61
N GLN A 116 1.14 13.61 8.66
CA GLN A 116 0.70 15.00 8.53
C GLN A 116 -0.01 15.19 7.18
N PRO A 117 -1.10 15.96 7.10
CA PRO A 117 -1.80 16.20 5.83
C PRO A 117 -0.84 16.76 4.78
N VAL A 118 -0.36 15.90 3.88
CA VAL A 118 0.52 16.32 2.80
C VAL A 118 -0.38 16.73 1.64
N LYS A 119 -0.25 17.98 1.17
CA LYS A 119 -0.95 18.46 -0.03
C LYS A 119 -0.47 17.79 -1.34
N LYS A 120 0.42 16.82 -1.24
CA LYS A 120 1.03 16.15 -2.39
C LYS A 120 0.26 14.85 -2.67
N VAL A 121 0.12 14.54 -3.95
CA VAL A 121 -0.53 13.31 -4.42
C VAL A 121 0.53 12.22 -4.54
N TYR A 122 0.22 11.03 -4.05
CA TYR A 122 1.05 9.84 -4.29
C TYR A 122 0.85 9.40 -5.74
N ASN A 123 1.95 9.18 -6.46
CA ASN A 123 1.92 8.59 -7.78
C ASN A 123 2.40 7.15 -7.69
N THR A 124 1.84 6.25 -8.49
CA THR A 124 2.41 4.91 -8.63
C THR A 124 3.72 5.00 -9.41
N LEU A 125 4.81 4.57 -8.77
CA LEU A 125 6.16 4.70 -9.33
C LEU A 125 6.66 3.38 -9.92
N VAL A 126 6.33 2.25 -9.27
CA VAL A 126 6.82 0.92 -9.64
C VAL A 126 5.70 -0.11 -9.50
N GLY A 127 5.56 -0.97 -10.51
CA GLY A 127 4.74 -2.18 -10.45
C GLY A 127 5.61 -3.44 -10.36
N ILE A 128 5.31 -4.31 -9.41
CA ILE A 128 6.12 -5.50 -9.07
C ILE A 128 5.27 -6.75 -9.23
N ASP A 129 5.80 -7.76 -9.92
CA ASP A 129 5.20 -9.09 -9.96
C ASP A 129 5.40 -9.82 -8.63
N CYS A 130 4.31 -10.08 -7.92
CA CYS A 130 4.35 -10.85 -6.67
C CYS A 130 4.16 -12.35 -6.89
N GLY A 131 3.91 -12.80 -8.11
CA GLY A 131 3.58 -14.20 -8.42
C GLY A 131 2.41 -14.70 -7.57
N ASN A 132 2.64 -15.75 -6.77
CA ASN A 132 1.62 -16.35 -5.90
C ASN A 132 1.50 -15.67 -4.52
N GLY A 133 1.92 -14.40 -4.38
CA GLY A 133 1.81 -13.64 -3.13
C GLY A 133 2.85 -14.02 -2.06
N GLN A 134 3.83 -14.88 -2.37
CA GLN A 134 4.92 -15.20 -1.43
C GLN A 134 5.71 -13.95 -1.04
N LEU A 135 5.92 -13.04 -2.00
CA LEU A 135 6.60 -11.78 -1.74
C LEU A 135 5.95 -10.98 -0.60
N LEU A 136 4.62 -11.00 -0.48
CA LEU A 136 3.92 -10.28 0.58
C LEU A 136 4.21 -10.82 1.99
N LYS A 137 4.50 -12.13 2.09
CA LYS A 137 4.92 -12.72 3.36
C LYS A 137 6.36 -12.32 3.68
N ASP A 138 7.19 -12.16 2.66
CA ASP A 138 8.62 -11.91 2.80
C ASP A 138 8.96 -10.43 3.07
N ILE A 139 8.10 -9.48 2.65
CA ILE A 139 8.29 -8.05 2.96
C ILE A 139 8.16 -7.73 4.46
N GLY A 140 7.48 -8.59 5.22
CA GLY A 140 7.36 -8.45 6.67
C GLY A 140 6.55 -7.23 7.15
N VAL A 141 5.79 -6.60 6.25
CA VAL A 141 4.89 -5.49 6.56
C VAL A 141 3.45 -5.99 6.40
N PHE A 142 2.64 -5.79 7.42
CA PHE A 142 1.23 -6.14 7.39
C PHE A 142 0.48 -5.20 6.44
N LEU A 143 -0.26 -5.77 5.49
CA LEU A 143 -1.12 -5.03 4.57
C LEU A 143 -2.58 -5.12 5.05
N ASN A 144 -3.20 -3.97 5.24
CA ASN A 144 -4.60 -3.86 5.64
C ASN A 144 -5.51 -3.90 4.42
N ARG A 145 -6.71 -4.45 4.56
CA ARG A 145 -7.72 -4.39 3.49
C ARG A 145 -8.15 -2.95 3.20
N GLY A 146 -7.96 -2.51 1.95
CA GLY A 146 -8.22 -1.19 1.38
C GLY A 146 -9.22 -1.28 0.20
N TYR A 147 -10.04 -0.24 -0.04
CA TYR A 147 -10.93 -0.18 -1.22
C TYR A 147 -10.54 0.97 -2.14
N PHE A 148 -10.29 0.68 -3.42
CA PHE A 148 -10.07 1.72 -4.43
C PHE A 148 -11.33 1.89 -5.27
N LEU A 149 -11.90 3.09 -5.24
CA LEU A 149 -13.24 3.40 -5.76
C LEU A 149 -13.38 3.23 -7.29
N ASP A 150 -12.29 3.31 -8.03
CA ASP A 150 -12.39 3.49 -9.49
C ASP A 150 -12.68 2.21 -10.28
N LEU A 151 -12.45 1.01 -9.71
CA LEU A 151 -12.58 -0.26 -10.45
C LEU A 151 -13.31 -1.39 -9.71
N ASN A 152 -13.82 -1.15 -8.50
CA ASN A 152 -14.27 -2.21 -7.59
C ASN A 152 -13.20 -3.29 -7.30
N ASP A 153 -11.94 -2.95 -7.52
CA ASP A 153 -10.82 -3.84 -7.24
C ASP A 153 -10.45 -3.73 -5.77
N TYR A 154 -10.46 -4.88 -5.10
CA TYR A 154 -9.97 -5.01 -3.74
C TYR A 154 -8.44 -4.89 -3.72
N ARG A 155 -7.93 -4.05 -2.80
CA ARG A 155 -6.50 -3.87 -2.60
C ARG A 155 -6.14 -4.09 -1.13
N GLU A 156 -4.92 -4.49 -0.88
CA GLU A 156 -4.34 -4.46 0.46
C GLU A 156 -3.26 -3.40 0.50
N GLU A 157 -3.24 -2.58 1.54
CA GLU A 157 -2.34 -1.42 1.62
C GLU A 157 -1.58 -1.33 2.95
N ALA A 158 -0.35 -0.82 2.87
CA ALA A 158 0.36 -0.32 4.03
C ALA A 158 0.98 1.03 3.72
N LEU A 159 0.81 1.96 4.65
CA LEU A 159 1.56 3.20 4.69
C LEU A 159 2.86 2.91 5.44
N VAL A 160 3.99 3.26 4.84
CA VAL A 160 5.29 3.02 5.45
C VAL A 160 6.19 4.25 5.37
N GLU A 161 7.01 4.45 6.38
CA GLU A 161 8.13 5.38 6.39
C GLU A 161 9.44 4.62 6.18
N TYR A 162 10.28 5.14 5.29
CA TYR A 162 11.63 4.64 5.08
C TYR A 162 12.57 5.79 4.71
N CYS A 163 13.68 5.91 5.44
CA CYS A 163 14.65 7.00 5.29
C CYS A 163 14.03 8.43 5.37
N GLY A 164 12.95 8.59 6.14
CA GLY A 164 12.24 9.88 6.28
C GLY A 164 11.26 10.20 5.14
N SER A 165 11.10 9.29 4.17
CA SER A 165 10.13 9.39 3.08
C SER A 165 8.94 8.44 3.33
N HIS A 166 7.75 8.84 2.90
CA HIS A 166 6.53 8.05 3.02
C HIS A 166 6.18 7.34 1.71
N PHE A 167 5.70 6.11 1.83
CA PHE A 167 5.30 5.26 0.71
C PHE A 167 3.96 4.59 1.01
N VAL A 168 3.20 4.29 -0.03
CA VAL A 168 2.08 3.35 0.01
C VAL A 168 2.50 2.08 -0.72
N LEU A 169 2.40 0.96 -0.02
CA LEU A 169 2.53 -0.37 -0.59
C LEU A 169 1.11 -0.84 -0.91
N SER A 170 0.74 -0.92 -2.19
CA SER A 170 -0.61 -1.28 -2.63
C SER A 170 -0.59 -2.60 -3.37
N TYR A 171 -1.12 -3.66 -2.77
CA TYR A 171 -1.25 -4.96 -3.41
C TYR A 171 -2.64 -5.13 -4.03
N SER A 172 -2.69 -5.48 -5.31
CA SER A 172 -3.95 -5.73 -6.01
C SER A 172 -4.17 -7.22 -6.24
N HIS A 173 -5.36 -7.69 -5.87
CA HIS A 173 -5.82 -9.05 -6.18
C HIS A 173 -6.67 -9.01 -7.46
N ASN A 174 -6.04 -9.12 -8.63
CA ASN A 174 -6.77 -9.22 -9.90
C ASN A 174 -6.64 -10.64 -10.49
N ARG A 175 -7.67 -11.12 -11.21
CA ARG A 175 -7.76 -12.46 -11.81
C ARG A 175 -6.56 -12.87 -12.66
N ASN A 176 -5.84 -11.89 -13.21
CA ASN A 176 -4.74 -12.10 -14.13
C ASN A 176 -3.40 -11.55 -13.61
N ASN A 177 -3.37 -10.85 -12.48
CA ASN A 177 -2.15 -10.26 -11.94
C ASN A 177 -2.25 -10.06 -10.42
N ASN A 178 -1.21 -10.52 -9.74
CA ASN A 178 -0.94 -10.29 -8.33
C ASN A 178 0.23 -9.32 -8.27
N ASP A 179 -0.09 -8.03 -8.23
CA ASP A 179 0.91 -6.97 -8.34
C ASP A 179 0.99 -6.19 -7.04
N LEU A 180 2.22 -5.88 -6.63
CA LEU A 180 2.50 -4.88 -5.61
C LEU A 180 2.92 -3.60 -6.32
N TYR A 181 2.24 -2.52 -5.96
CA TYR A 181 2.54 -1.18 -6.42
C TYR A 181 3.22 -0.41 -5.29
N ILE A 182 4.27 0.33 -5.65
CA ILE A 182 4.91 1.28 -4.74
C ILE A 182 4.50 2.68 -5.18
N GLU A 183 3.84 3.40 -4.28
CA GLU A 183 3.39 4.76 -4.52
C GLU A 183 4.17 5.72 -3.62
N ALA A 184 4.65 6.83 -4.18
CA ALA A 184 5.38 7.87 -3.44
C ALA A 184 5.23 9.24 -4.11
N PHE A 185 5.82 10.27 -3.51
CA PHE A 185 5.88 11.61 -4.12
C PHE A 185 6.90 11.66 -5.26
N GLU A 186 6.63 12.51 -6.25
CA GLU A 186 7.58 12.85 -7.31
C GLU A 186 8.86 13.42 -6.68
N GLY A 187 10.00 12.75 -6.93
CA GLY A 187 11.32 13.10 -6.39
C GLY A 187 11.98 12.00 -5.56
N GLU A 188 11.24 11.01 -5.10
CA GLU A 188 11.74 9.95 -4.20
C GLU A 188 12.44 8.77 -4.92
N LYS A 189 12.91 8.96 -6.16
CA LYS A 189 13.38 7.86 -7.03
C LYS A 189 14.50 7.02 -6.42
N GLU A 190 15.50 7.69 -5.85
CA GLU A 190 16.63 7.02 -5.19
C GLU A 190 16.17 6.28 -3.92
N THR A 191 15.27 6.88 -3.16
CA THR A 191 14.72 6.30 -1.93
C THR A 191 13.87 5.06 -2.25
N VAL A 192 13.09 5.09 -3.35
CA VAL A 192 12.35 3.93 -3.85
C VAL A 192 13.29 2.77 -4.18
N ALA A 193 14.38 3.01 -4.91
CA ALA A 193 15.33 1.95 -5.24
C ALA A 193 15.95 1.31 -3.98
N LYS A 194 16.27 2.12 -2.96
CA LYS A 194 16.73 1.63 -1.66
C LYS A 194 15.66 0.83 -0.94
N LEU A 195 14.41 1.30 -0.93
CA LEU A 195 13.28 0.61 -0.32
C LEU A 195 13.06 -0.76 -0.98
N LEU A 196 13.12 -0.83 -2.31
CA LEU A 196 12.98 -2.08 -3.06
C LEU A 196 14.05 -3.11 -2.65
N VAL A 197 15.30 -2.70 -2.47
CA VAL A 197 16.37 -3.59 -1.95
C VAL A 197 16.15 -3.98 -0.49
N GLU A 198 15.55 -3.11 0.33
CA GLU A 198 15.22 -3.43 1.71
C GLU A 198 14.09 -4.48 1.79
N LEU A 199 13.10 -4.35 0.91
CA LEU A 199 12.01 -5.31 0.69
C LEU A 199 12.45 -6.60 -0.06
N ASN A 200 13.75 -6.76 -0.35
CA ASN A 200 14.32 -7.87 -1.11
C ASN A 200 13.73 -8.04 -2.52
N ILE A 201 13.29 -6.94 -3.16
CA ILE A 201 12.84 -6.91 -4.54
C ILE A 201 14.04 -6.89 -5.48
N LEU A 202 14.06 -7.85 -6.40
CA LEU A 202 15.08 -7.96 -7.43
C LEU A 202 14.64 -7.27 -8.73
N PRO A 203 15.58 -6.79 -9.57
CA PRO A 203 15.23 -6.08 -10.81
C PRO A 203 14.32 -6.89 -11.74
N ASN A 204 14.49 -8.21 -11.82
CA ASN A 204 13.66 -9.08 -12.67
C ASN A 204 12.22 -9.28 -12.16
N MET A 205 11.88 -8.77 -10.97
CA MET A 205 10.53 -8.79 -10.42
C MET A 205 9.75 -7.53 -10.79
N ILE A 206 10.43 -6.50 -11.30
CA ILE A 206 9.79 -5.24 -11.71
C ILE A 206 9.12 -5.47 -13.06
N LYS A 207 7.81 -5.25 -13.11
CA LYS A 207 7.02 -5.33 -14.35
C LYS A 207 7.14 -4.06 -15.16
N TRP A 208 7.11 -2.92 -14.49
CA TRP A 208 7.24 -1.61 -15.10
C TRP A 208 7.64 -0.57 -14.05
N VAL A 209 8.29 0.48 -14.53
CA VAL A 209 8.58 1.71 -13.80
C VAL A 209 7.87 2.84 -14.52
N ASN A 210 7.36 3.83 -13.80
CA ASN A 210 6.68 4.95 -14.41
C ASN A 210 7.65 5.79 -15.26
N ASP A 211 7.38 5.92 -16.55
CA ASP A 211 8.24 6.63 -17.51
C ASP A 211 8.43 8.11 -17.17
N LEU A 212 7.48 8.76 -16.48
CA LEU A 212 7.67 10.15 -16.03
C LEU A 212 8.82 10.27 -15.01
N ILE A 213 9.22 9.14 -14.46
CA ILE A 213 10.16 9.00 -13.37
C ILE A 213 11.43 8.30 -13.86
N ASP A 214 11.39 7.48 -14.90
CA ASP A 214 12.56 6.71 -15.30
C ASP A 214 12.74 6.53 -16.81
N ASN A 215 13.29 7.56 -17.46
CA ASN A 215 13.64 7.57 -18.88
C ASN A 215 15.16 7.54 -19.11
N GLU A 216 15.96 7.18 -18.10
CA GLU A 216 17.41 7.29 -18.15
C GLU A 216 18.06 5.92 -18.37
N VAL A 217 18.69 5.72 -19.53
CA VAL A 217 19.56 4.57 -19.75
C VAL A 217 20.83 4.76 -18.91
N CYS A 218 21.20 3.75 -18.14
CA CYS A 218 22.28 3.81 -17.18
C CYS A 218 23.25 2.64 -17.32
N ARG A 219 24.52 2.88 -17.01
CA ARG A 219 25.55 1.85 -16.90
C ARG A 219 25.94 1.68 -15.45
N LEU A 220 25.85 0.46 -14.95
CA LEU A 220 26.44 0.09 -13.67
C LEU A 220 27.93 -0.16 -13.87
N CYS A 221 28.74 0.65 -13.21
CA CYS A 221 30.18 0.61 -13.27
C CYS A 221 30.78 0.17 -11.93
N ARG A 222 31.90 -0.54 -11.99
CA ARG A 222 32.68 -0.97 -10.83
C ARG A 222 34.10 -0.43 -10.93
N VAL A 223 34.60 0.12 -9.83
CA VAL A 223 35.99 0.54 -9.66
C VAL A 223 36.74 -0.57 -8.92
N ASP A 224 37.87 -0.99 -9.46
CA ASP A 224 38.79 -1.92 -8.78
C ASP A 224 39.78 -1.18 -7.85
N ASP A 225 40.62 -1.93 -7.14
CA ASP A 225 41.61 -1.36 -6.20
C ASP A 225 42.70 -0.52 -6.90
N ASN A 226 42.82 -0.62 -8.23
CA ASN A 226 43.76 0.14 -9.05
C ASN A 226 43.09 1.35 -9.72
N ASN A 227 41.86 1.68 -9.34
CA ASN A 227 41.06 2.77 -9.90
C ASN A 227 40.68 2.57 -11.39
N ASN A 228 40.70 1.33 -11.88
CA ASN A 228 40.17 1.01 -13.20
C ASN A 228 38.65 0.86 -13.13
N THR A 229 37.97 1.47 -14.10
CA THR A 229 36.52 1.37 -14.26
C THR A 229 36.16 0.24 -15.23
N PHE A 230 35.24 -0.62 -14.81
CA PHE A 230 34.64 -1.65 -15.65
C PHE A 230 33.13 -1.46 -15.72
N VAL A 231 32.59 -1.40 -16.94
CA VAL A 231 31.13 -1.47 -17.16
C VAL A 231 30.68 -2.90 -16.89
N MET A 232 29.80 -3.07 -15.92
CA MET A 232 29.26 -4.37 -15.56
C MET A 232 28.03 -4.73 -16.37
N LYS A 233 27.08 -3.78 -16.47
CA LYS A 233 25.78 -3.98 -17.11
C LYS A 233 25.17 -2.64 -17.51
N THR A 234 24.41 -2.65 -18.60
CA THR A 234 23.59 -1.51 -19.03
C THR A 234 22.13 -1.81 -18.72
N PHE A 235 21.41 -0.80 -18.23
CA PHE A 235 20.00 -0.85 -17.86
C PHE A 235 19.24 0.22 -18.64
N SER A 236 18.02 -0.09 -19.04
CA SER A 236 17.08 0.88 -19.60
C SER A 236 16.35 1.71 -18.54
N SER A 237 16.49 1.33 -17.26
CA SER A 237 15.87 1.97 -16.10
C SER A 237 16.95 2.30 -15.06
N TYR A 238 16.96 3.55 -14.60
CA TYR A 238 17.77 4.02 -13.48
C TYR A 238 17.39 3.31 -12.18
N ILE A 239 16.11 3.08 -11.92
CA ILE A 239 15.65 2.37 -10.72
C ILE A 239 16.20 0.94 -10.69
N GLU A 240 16.09 0.19 -11.79
CA GLU A 240 16.67 -1.16 -11.88
C GLU A 240 18.19 -1.15 -11.66
N ALA A 241 18.88 -0.16 -12.23
CA ALA A 241 20.32 -0.01 -12.06
C ALA A 241 20.71 0.30 -10.60
N GLU A 242 19.96 1.17 -9.93
CA GLU A 242 20.17 1.50 -8.52
C GLU A 242 19.89 0.30 -7.61
N ILE A 243 18.84 -0.49 -7.87
CA ILE A 243 18.55 -1.73 -7.11
C ILE A 243 19.72 -2.69 -7.19
N GLU A 244 20.25 -2.93 -8.39
CA GLU A 244 21.42 -3.80 -8.57
C GLU A 244 22.64 -3.22 -7.83
N ARG A 245 22.90 -1.91 -7.95
CA ARG A 245 24.00 -1.23 -7.26
C ARG A 245 23.91 -1.38 -5.74
N TYR A 246 22.76 -1.08 -5.16
CA TYR A 246 22.52 -1.21 -3.72
C TYR A 246 22.59 -2.66 -3.26
N SER A 247 22.15 -3.62 -4.09
CA SER A 247 22.27 -5.04 -3.79
C SER A 247 23.73 -5.48 -3.63
N TYR A 248 24.66 -4.98 -4.46
CA TYR A 248 26.11 -5.23 -4.26
C TYR A 248 26.62 -4.61 -2.96
N GLN A 249 26.19 -3.39 -2.62
CA GLN A 249 26.59 -2.73 -1.37
C GLN A 249 26.08 -3.50 -0.14
N LYS A 250 24.81 -3.93 -0.14
CA LYS A 250 24.18 -4.70 0.94
C LYS A 250 24.84 -6.07 1.15
N LYS A 251 25.32 -6.70 0.08
CA LYS A 251 26.11 -7.96 0.13
C LYS A 251 27.53 -7.77 0.68
N GLY A 252 27.95 -6.54 1.00
CA GLY A 252 29.25 -6.27 1.61
C GLY A 252 30.43 -6.34 0.63
N HIS A 253 30.19 -6.15 -0.66
CA HIS A 253 31.29 -6.06 -1.62
C HIS A 253 32.17 -4.84 -1.30
N LYS A 254 33.48 -5.05 -1.21
CA LYS A 254 34.46 -3.98 -0.88
C LYS A 254 34.72 -3.01 -2.04
N GLN A 255 34.26 -3.36 -3.23
CA GLN A 255 34.48 -2.57 -4.45
C GLN A 255 33.49 -1.40 -4.50
N THR A 256 33.89 -0.31 -5.15
CA THR A 256 33.00 0.84 -5.35
C THR A 256 32.16 0.62 -6.60
N TYR A 257 30.86 0.76 -6.47
CA TYR A 257 29.90 0.68 -7.56
C TYR A 257 29.22 2.03 -7.74
N TYR A 258 29.10 2.51 -8.98
CA TYR A 258 28.44 3.76 -9.31
C TYR A 258 27.67 3.64 -10.62
N LEU A 259 26.70 4.53 -10.82
CA LEU A 259 25.94 4.63 -12.07
C LEU A 259 26.48 5.76 -12.93
N GLU A 260 26.67 5.47 -14.22
CA GLU A 260 26.96 6.46 -15.25
C GLU A 260 25.72 6.62 -16.13
N ARG A 261 25.18 7.85 -16.22
CA ARG A 261 24.09 8.17 -17.15
C ARG A 261 24.60 8.03 -18.58
N TYR A 262 23.87 7.28 -19.38
CA TYR A 262 24.22 6.98 -20.75
C TYR A 262 23.12 7.50 -21.68
N TYR A 263 23.38 8.62 -22.34
CA TYR A 263 22.49 9.11 -23.38
C TYR A 263 22.83 8.38 -24.69
N THR A 264 21.90 7.59 -25.21
CA THR A 264 21.97 7.06 -26.59
C THR A 264 21.56 8.12 -27.59
#